data_AF-A0A428ZFJ0-F1
#
_entry.id   AF-A0A428ZFJ0-F1
#
_cell.length_a   1.000
_cell.length_b   1.000
_cell.length_c   1.000
_cell.angle_alpha   90.00
_cell.angle_beta   90.00
_cell.angle_gamma   90.00
#
_symmetry.space_group_name_H-M   'P 1'
#
loop_
_entity.id
_entity.type
_entity.pdbx_description
1 polymer ?
#
loop_
_entity_poly.entity_id
_entity_poly.type
_entity_poly.pdbx_seq_one_letter_code
_entity_poly.pdbx_strand_id
1 'polypeptide(L)'
;PAHSPAPVDPHAAITAAVQSGQHGDADALAALEEHGAMRAHGPASPEALHWSEVRADLAMLAGDPVRSCRTWLTVASARLGAGQTPDTPAVEAAVDRAHHQWGQIRDAMLARELGSALAELRSRVPGRRRGALANVHQRLKELQVSG
;
A
#
# COMPACT_ATOMS: atom_id res chain seq x y z
N PRO A 1 16.29 41.67 0.05
CA PRO A 1 15.78 40.52 -0.74
C PRO A 1 15.72 39.25 0.12
N ALA A 2 14.51 38.82 0.50
CA ALA A 2 14.32 37.54 1.18
C ALA A 2 14.45 36.42 0.14
N HIS A 3 15.45 35.56 0.30
CA HIS A 3 15.50 34.30 -0.41
C HIS A 3 14.47 33.38 0.26
N SER A 4 13.33 33.17 -0.38
CA SER A 4 12.47 32.05 -0.03
C SER A 4 13.33 30.79 -0.11
N PRO A 5 13.45 29.98 0.95
CA PRO A 5 14.16 28.71 0.85
C PRO A 5 13.53 27.92 -0.29
N ALA A 6 14.37 27.34 -1.16
CA ALA A 6 13.89 26.44 -2.20
C ALA A 6 12.98 25.38 -1.54
N PRO A 7 11.85 25.01 -2.16
CA PRO A 7 10.99 23.98 -1.61
C PRO A 7 11.85 22.73 -1.38
N VAL A 8 11.94 22.29 -0.13
CA VAL A 8 12.65 21.07 0.23
C VAL A 8 11.97 19.94 -0.53
N ASP A 9 12.75 19.14 -1.25
CA ASP A 9 12.24 17.94 -1.92
C ASP A 9 11.48 17.08 -0.89
N PRO A 10 10.16 16.85 -1.06
CA PRO A 10 9.36 16.12 -0.09
C PRO A 10 9.94 14.73 0.20
N HIS A 11 10.54 14.08 -0.82
CA HIS A 11 11.20 12.79 -0.63
C HIS A 11 12.43 12.87 0.28
N ALA A 12 13.22 13.95 0.19
CA ALA A 12 14.37 14.17 1.05
C ALA A 12 13.94 14.39 2.52
N ALA A 13 12.88 15.18 2.74
CA ALA A 13 12.34 15.40 4.08
C ALA A 13 11.79 14.11 4.72
N ILE A 14 11.03 13.32 3.96
CA ILE A 14 10.52 12.01 4.40
C ILE A 14 11.69 11.07 4.73
N THR A 15 12.71 11.03 3.88
CA THR A 15 13.89 10.17 4.08
C THR A 15 14.64 10.54 5.36
N ALA A 16 14.82 11.84 5.63
CA ALA A 16 15.47 12.30 6.86
C ALA A 16 14.67 11.91 8.12
N ALA A 17 13.34 12.00 8.07
CA ALA A 17 12.47 11.57 9.16
C ALA A 17 12.57 10.05 9.40
N VAL A 18 12.53 9.24 8.33
CA VAL A 18 12.73 7.77 8.40
C VAL A 18 14.08 7.41 9.01
N GLN A 19 15.17 8.04 8.54
CA GLN A 19 16.52 7.79 9.07
C GLN A 19 16.66 8.13 10.55
N SER A 20 15.85 9.08 11.03
CA SER A 20 15.79 9.47 12.44
C SER A 20 14.82 8.62 13.27
N GLY A 21 14.19 7.59 12.68
CA GLY A 21 13.18 6.75 13.34
C GLY A 21 11.81 7.43 13.54
N GLN A 22 11.62 8.63 12.98
CA GLN A 22 10.40 9.42 13.08
C GLN A 22 9.38 9.01 12.01
N HIS A 23 8.97 7.74 12.00
CA HIS A 23 8.07 7.20 10.97
C HIS A 23 6.70 7.89 10.93
N GLY A 24 6.21 8.37 12.09
CA GLY A 24 4.95 9.13 12.15
C GLY A 24 5.04 10.47 11.41
N ASP A 25 6.14 11.21 11.59
CA ASP A 25 6.37 12.48 10.89
C ASP A 25 6.57 12.25 9.40
N ALA A 26 7.29 11.19 9.03
CA ALA A 26 7.45 10.78 7.64
C ALA A 26 6.10 10.51 6.96
N ASP A 27 5.18 9.79 7.63
CA ASP A 27 3.84 9.52 7.11
C ASP A 27 2.98 10.79 7.06
N ALA A 28 3.09 11.70 8.02
CA ALA A 28 2.37 12.97 8.01
C ALA A 28 2.80 13.85 6.82
N LEU A 29 4.10 13.91 6.50
CA LEU A 29 4.63 14.59 5.32
C LEU A 29 4.09 13.94 4.03
N ALA A 30 4.16 12.61 3.92
CA ALA A 30 3.64 11.91 2.75
C ALA A 30 2.11 12.07 2.58
N ALA A 31 1.35 12.16 3.68
CA ALA A 31 -0.10 12.41 3.65
C ALA A 31 -0.44 13.82 3.16
N LEU A 32 0.39 14.82 3.50
CA LEU A 32 0.22 16.18 2.97
C LEU A 32 0.36 16.20 1.45
N GLU A 33 1.39 15.52 0.93
CA GLU A 33 1.65 15.41 -0.51
C GLU A 33 0.56 14.61 -1.23
N GLU A 34 0.11 13.48 -0.66
CA GLU A 34 -1.01 12.70 -1.18
C GLU A 34 -2.28 13.56 -1.30
N HIS A 35 -2.66 14.26 -0.23
CA HIS A 35 -3.82 15.15 -0.27
C HIS A 35 -3.65 16.29 -1.28
N GLY A 36 -2.43 16.81 -1.44
CA GLY A 36 -2.11 17.81 -2.47
C GLY A 36 -2.35 17.25 -3.88
N ALA A 37 -1.78 16.08 -4.17
CA ALA A 37 -1.91 15.41 -5.45
C ALA A 37 -3.36 15.02 -5.76
N MET A 38 -4.11 14.54 -4.76
CA MET A 38 -5.54 14.23 -4.91
C MET A 38 -6.34 15.47 -5.32
N ARG A 39 -6.07 16.63 -4.73
CA ARG A 39 -6.77 17.89 -5.08
C ARG A 39 -6.38 18.41 -6.46
N ALA A 40 -5.12 18.26 -6.85
CA ALA A 40 -4.61 18.80 -8.11
C ALA A 40 -4.90 17.90 -9.33
N HIS A 41 -4.81 16.58 -9.15
CA HIS A 41 -4.81 15.60 -10.23
C HIS A 41 -5.94 14.55 -10.12
N GLY A 42 -6.62 14.50 -8.98
CA GLY A 42 -7.67 13.52 -8.69
C GLY A 42 -7.15 12.29 -7.93
N PRO A 43 -8.05 11.53 -7.26
CA PRO A 43 -7.66 10.49 -6.31
C PRO A 43 -7.06 9.22 -6.94
N ALA A 44 -7.32 8.95 -8.21
CA ALA A 44 -6.75 7.80 -8.94
C ALA A 44 -5.59 8.20 -9.87
N SER A 45 -5.11 9.44 -9.76
CA SER A 45 -3.98 9.93 -10.56
C SER A 45 -2.68 9.18 -10.20
N PRO A 46 -1.74 9.06 -11.14
CA PRO A 46 -0.41 8.50 -10.85
C PRO A 46 0.28 9.19 -9.66
N GLU A 47 0.13 10.50 -9.52
CA GLU A 47 0.72 11.32 -8.46
C GLU A 47 0.11 11.00 -7.09
N ALA A 48 -1.22 10.92 -6.99
CA ALA A 48 -1.88 10.54 -5.75
C ALA A 48 -1.53 9.11 -5.34
N LEU A 49 -1.54 8.17 -6.30
CA LEU A 49 -1.20 6.78 -6.04
C LEU A 49 0.25 6.61 -5.63
N HIS A 50 1.19 7.34 -6.23
CA HIS A 50 2.60 7.33 -5.82
C HIS A 50 2.75 7.68 -4.33
N TRP A 51 2.05 8.71 -3.85
CA TRP A 51 2.10 9.05 -2.42
C TRP A 51 1.40 8.02 -1.53
N SER A 52 0.32 7.40 -1.98
CA SER A 52 -0.27 6.24 -1.29
C SER A 52 0.73 5.08 -1.16
N GLU A 53 1.52 4.81 -2.20
CA GLU A 53 2.57 3.78 -2.19
C GLU A 53 3.67 4.09 -1.18
N VAL A 54 4.16 5.35 -1.17
CA VAL A 54 5.12 5.83 -0.16
C VAL A 54 4.57 5.62 1.24
N ARG A 55 3.32 6.00 1.50
CA ARG A 55 2.67 5.80 2.81
C ARG A 55 2.53 4.33 3.19
N ALA A 56 2.29 3.45 2.23
CA ALA A 56 2.22 2.01 2.49
C ALA A 56 3.59 1.44 2.89
N ASP A 57 4.67 1.89 2.24
CA ASP A 57 6.04 1.51 2.59
C ASP A 57 6.47 2.09 3.94
N LEU A 58 6.07 3.32 4.28
CA LEU A 58 6.30 3.92 5.59
C LEU A 58 5.59 3.14 6.71
N ALA A 59 4.36 2.68 6.47
CA ALA A 59 3.65 1.82 7.42
C ALA A 59 4.40 0.49 7.64
N MET A 60 4.99 -0.09 6.59
CA MET A 60 5.85 -1.27 6.72
C MET A 60 7.09 -0.98 7.58
N LEU A 61 7.78 0.14 7.34
CA LEU A 61 8.95 0.55 8.13
C LEU A 61 8.60 0.81 9.60
N ALA A 62 7.39 1.32 9.87
CA ALA A 62 6.85 1.50 11.21
C ALA A 62 6.41 0.19 11.90
N GLY A 63 6.47 -0.95 11.21
CA GLY A 63 6.02 -2.24 11.75
C GLY A 63 4.49 -2.39 11.80
N ASP A 64 3.76 -1.67 10.95
CA ASP A 64 2.29 -1.73 10.82
C ASP A 64 1.89 -2.45 9.52
N PRO A 65 1.89 -3.80 9.51
CA PRO A 65 1.52 -4.58 8.34
C PRO A 65 0.04 -4.45 7.98
N VAL A 66 -0.83 -4.10 8.93
CA VAL A 66 -2.27 -3.93 8.68
C VAL A 66 -2.50 -2.70 7.83
N ARG A 67 -1.94 -1.56 8.24
CA ARG A 67 -2.04 -0.30 7.50
C ARG A 67 -1.36 -0.41 6.14
N SER A 68 -0.17 -1.02 6.09
CA SER A 68 0.54 -1.24 4.83
C SER A 68 -0.28 -2.11 3.86
N CYS A 69 -0.81 -3.26 4.34
CA CYS A 69 -1.65 -4.14 3.53
C CYS A 69 -2.88 -3.40 2.99
N ARG A 70 -3.63 -2.71 3.86
CA ARG A 70 -4.84 -1.99 3.46
C ARG A 70 -4.54 -0.95 2.38
N THR A 71 -3.48 -0.16 2.54
CA THR A 71 -3.10 0.84 1.52
C THR A 71 -2.72 0.19 0.19
N TRP A 72 -1.95 -0.90 0.20
CA TRP A 72 -1.59 -1.62 -1.04
C TRP A 72 -2.82 -2.23 -1.75
N LEU A 73 -3.82 -2.74 -1.00
CA LEU A 73 -5.10 -3.20 -1.56
C LEU A 73 -5.85 -2.04 -2.25
N THR A 74 -5.88 -0.86 -1.62
CA THR A 74 -6.49 0.35 -2.19
C THR A 74 -5.77 0.80 -3.46
N VAL A 75 -4.43 0.85 -3.47
CA VAL A 75 -3.63 1.22 -4.65
C VAL A 75 -3.90 0.27 -5.81
N ALA A 76 -3.84 -1.05 -5.59
CA ALA A 76 -4.12 -2.04 -6.62
C ALA A 76 -5.55 -1.88 -7.19
N SER A 77 -6.53 -1.69 -6.31
CA SER A 77 -7.93 -1.51 -6.72
C SER A 77 -8.13 -0.22 -7.53
N ALA A 78 -7.49 0.88 -7.13
CA ALA A 78 -7.56 2.15 -7.85
C ALA A 78 -6.92 2.07 -9.23
N ARG A 79 -5.76 1.42 -9.36
CA ARG A 79 -5.09 1.20 -10.66
C ARG A 79 -5.98 0.40 -11.61
N LEU A 80 -6.60 -0.68 -11.12
CA LEU A 80 -7.56 -1.47 -11.89
C LEU A 80 -8.82 -0.66 -12.25
N GLY A 81 -9.34 0.14 -11.32
CA GLY A 81 -10.48 1.02 -11.55
C GLY A 81 -10.21 2.12 -12.58
N ALA A 82 -8.96 2.56 -12.69
CA ALA A 82 -8.47 3.49 -13.72
C ALA A 82 -8.25 2.81 -15.08
N GLY A 83 -8.58 1.53 -15.23
CA GLY A 83 -8.49 0.79 -16.50
C GLY A 83 -7.12 0.17 -16.79
N GLN A 84 -6.18 0.19 -15.84
CA GLN A 84 -4.93 -0.57 -16.01
C GLN A 84 -5.23 -2.07 -16.06
N THR A 85 -4.52 -2.78 -16.92
CA THR A 85 -4.71 -4.22 -17.10
C THR A 85 -4.11 -4.99 -15.92
N PRO A 86 -4.65 -6.16 -15.54
CA PRO A 86 -4.12 -6.95 -14.43
C PRO A 86 -2.65 -7.39 -14.56
N ASP A 87 -2.13 -7.49 -15.78
CA ASP A 87 -0.75 -7.83 -16.11
C ASP A 87 0.20 -6.62 -16.15
N THR A 88 -0.33 -5.40 -15.94
CA THR A 88 0.50 -4.20 -15.81
C THR A 88 1.44 -4.36 -14.60
N PRO A 89 2.77 -4.18 -14.75
CA PRO A 89 3.73 -4.43 -13.67
C PRO A 89 3.42 -3.69 -12.36
N ALA A 90 2.87 -2.48 -12.44
CA ALA A 90 2.52 -1.69 -11.27
C ALA A 90 1.30 -2.25 -10.51
N VAL A 91 0.33 -2.85 -11.22
CA VAL A 91 -0.80 -3.55 -10.61
C VAL A 91 -0.32 -4.83 -9.93
N GLU A 92 0.49 -5.63 -10.63
CA GLU A 92 1.09 -6.85 -10.07
C GLU A 92 1.88 -6.54 -8.79
N ALA A 93 2.75 -5.52 -8.84
CA ALA A 93 3.61 -5.14 -7.72
C ALA A 93 2.80 -4.67 -6.50
N ALA A 94 1.69 -3.95 -6.70
CA ALA A 94 0.81 -3.53 -5.61
C ALA A 94 0.14 -4.74 -4.93
N VAL A 95 -0.38 -5.69 -5.72
CA VAL A 95 -1.00 -6.92 -5.18
C VAL A 95 0.03 -7.84 -4.52
N ASP A 96 1.26 -7.89 -5.03
CA ASP A 96 2.38 -8.62 -4.42
C ASP A 96 2.76 -8.04 -3.06
N ARG A 97 2.85 -6.72 -2.93
CA ARG A 97 3.11 -6.06 -1.65
C ARG A 97 1.95 -6.22 -0.66
N ALA A 98 0.70 -6.07 -1.11
CA ALA A 98 -0.47 -6.33 -0.27
C ALA A 98 -0.45 -7.75 0.31
N HIS A 99 -0.12 -8.74 -0.52
CA HIS A 99 0.00 -10.14 -0.09
C HIS A 99 1.13 -10.33 0.92
N HIS A 100 2.31 -9.77 0.65
CA HIS A 100 3.44 -9.87 1.56
C HIS A 100 3.08 -9.30 2.94
N GLN A 101 2.49 -8.11 3.00
CA GLN A 101 2.09 -7.47 4.25
C GLN A 101 0.99 -8.24 4.98
N TRP A 102 -0.01 -8.75 4.26
CA TRP A 102 -1.02 -9.64 4.83
C TRP A 102 -0.40 -10.87 5.49
N GLY A 103 0.68 -11.41 4.90
CA GLY A 103 1.55 -12.45 5.46
C GLY A 103 1.98 -12.19 6.91
N GLN A 104 2.20 -10.92 7.26
CA GLN A 104 2.78 -10.49 8.53
C GLN A 104 1.72 -10.19 9.62
N ILE A 105 0.44 -10.07 9.25
CA ILE A 105 -0.65 -9.75 10.19
C ILE A 105 -0.87 -10.93 11.15
N ARG A 106 -0.84 -10.63 12.46
CA ARG A 106 -1.01 -11.61 13.55
C ARG A 106 -2.41 -11.62 14.15
N ASP A 107 -3.12 -10.51 14.10
CA ASP A 107 -4.52 -10.44 14.50
C ASP A 107 -5.38 -11.24 13.53
N ALA A 108 -6.05 -12.29 14.03
CA ALA A 108 -6.82 -13.20 13.21
C ALA A 108 -8.06 -12.53 12.59
N MET A 109 -8.69 -11.58 13.26
CA MET A 109 -9.86 -10.87 12.73
C MET A 109 -9.45 -9.97 11.57
N LEU A 110 -8.41 -9.16 11.76
CA LEU A 110 -7.89 -8.27 10.72
C LEU A 110 -7.31 -9.06 9.54
N ALA A 111 -6.64 -10.19 9.81
CA ALA A 111 -6.17 -11.07 8.77
C ALA A 111 -7.32 -11.69 7.95
N ARG A 112 -8.45 -12.05 8.57
CA ARG A 112 -9.63 -12.53 7.83
C ARG A 112 -10.27 -11.44 6.97
N GLU A 113 -10.43 -10.23 7.52
CA GLU A 113 -10.99 -9.07 6.81
C GLU A 113 -10.17 -8.75 5.55
N LEU A 114 -8.88 -8.45 5.73
CA LEU A 114 -8.01 -8.04 4.63
C LEU A 114 -7.70 -9.20 3.68
N GLY A 115 -7.70 -10.44 4.18
CA GLY A 115 -7.49 -11.63 3.36
C GLY A 115 -8.60 -11.86 2.35
N SER A 116 -9.85 -11.54 2.70
CA SER A 116 -10.98 -11.62 1.76
C SER A 116 -10.80 -10.66 0.58
N ALA A 117 -10.46 -9.40 0.87
CA ALA A 117 -10.17 -8.39 -0.17
C ALA A 117 -8.95 -8.78 -1.02
N LEU A 118 -7.92 -9.36 -0.40
CA LEU A 118 -6.74 -9.86 -1.10
C LEU A 118 -7.07 -11.02 -2.05
N ALA A 119 -7.95 -11.94 -1.63
CA ALA A 119 -8.39 -13.06 -2.46
C ALA A 119 -9.11 -12.58 -3.72
N GLU A 120 -10.00 -11.59 -3.59
CA GLU A 120 -10.67 -10.96 -4.73
C GLU A 120 -9.66 -10.34 -5.71
N LEU A 121 -8.69 -9.57 -5.20
CA LEU A 121 -7.65 -9.00 -6.05
C LEU A 121 -6.79 -10.06 -6.72
N ARG A 122 -6.41 -11.14 -6.01
CA ARG A 122 -5.63 -12.25 -6.59
C ARG A 122 -6.40 -13.07 -7.62
N SER A 123 -7.73 -13.09 -7.55
CA SER A 123 -8.57 -13.71 -8.60
C SER A 123 -8.46 -12.96 -9.93
N ARG A 124 -8.30 -11.62 -9.87
CA ARG A 124 -8.17 -10.73 -11.03
C ARG A 124 -6.73 -10.59 -11.49
N VAL A 125 -5.81 -10.56 -10.53
CA VAL A 125 -4.36 -10.36 -10.69
C VAL A 125 -3.64 -11.62 -10.17
N PRO A 126 -3.62 -12.72 -10.95
CA PRO A 126 -2.96 -13.94 -10.52
C PRO A 126 -1.45 -13.75 -10.31
N GLY A 127 -0.87 -12.76 -11.00
CA GLY A 127 0.56 -12.49 -11.05
C GLY A 127 1.33 -13.60 -11.79
N ARG A 128 2.66 -13.48 -11.79
CA ARG A 128 3.55 -14.40 -12.52
C ARG A 128 3.72 -15.76 -11.83
N ARG A 129 3.54 -15.82 -10.51
CA ARG A 129 3.68 -17.05 -9.71
C ARG A 129 2.32 -17.69 -9.51
N ARG A 130 2.15 -18.91 -10.02
CA ARG A 130 0.94 -19.70 -9.78
C ARG A 130 0.79 -20.00 -8.29
N GLY A 131 -0.46 -20.05 -7.82
CA GLY A 131 -0.79 -20.48 -6.45
C GLY A 131 -0.91 -19.37 -5.41
N ALA A 132 -0.67 -18.10 -5.76
CA ALA A 132 -0.86 -16.99 -4.82
C ALA A 132 -2.29 -16.92 -4.26
N LEU A 133 -3.31 -17.06 -5.11
CA LEU A 133 -4.71 -17.13 -4.67
C LEU A 133 -4.99 -18.36 -3.78
N ALA A 134 -4.45 -19.52 -4.16
CA ALA A 134 -4.62 -20.75 -3.39
C ALA A 134 -4.00 -20.63 -1.98
N ASN A 135 -2.84 -19.96 -1.87
CA ASN A 135 -2.21 -19.68 -0.59
C ASN A 135 -3.08 -18.78 0.31
N VAL A 136 -3.68 -17.72 -0.25
CA VAL A 136 -4.61 -16.86 0.49
C VAL A 136 -5.81 -17.65 0.99
N HIS A 137 -6.46 -18.44 0.13
CA HIS A 137 -7.59 -19.28 0.53
C HIS A 137 -7.23 -20.30 1.60
N GLN A 138 -6.06 -20.93 1.50
CA GLN A 138 -5.61 -21.92 2.47
C GLN A 138 -5.44 -21.29 3.86
N ARG A 139 -4.74 -20.16 3.94
CA ARG A 139 -4.54 -19.47 5.22
C ARG A 139 -5.84 -18.87 5.77
N LEU A 140 -6.76 -18.39 4.93
CA LEU A 140 -8.09 -17.97 5.40
C LEU A 140 -8.87 -19.11 6.07
N LYS A 141 -8.78 -20.34 5.54
CA LYS A 141 -9.40 -21.52 6.17
C LYS A 141 -8.77 -21.83 7.53
N GLU A 142 -7.44 -21.79 7.62
CA GLU A 142 -6.71 -22.00 8.89
C GLU A 142 -7.11 -20.97 9.95
N LEU A 143 -7.27 -19.72 9.53
CA LEU A 143 -7.76 -18.65 10.40
C LEU A 143 -9.19 -18.92 10.85
N GLN A 144 -10.09 -19.48 10.03
CA GLN A 144 -11.47 -19.79 10.43
C GLN A 144 -11.57 -20.91 11.47
N VAL A 145 -10.68 -21.91 11.41
CA VAL A 145 -10.66 -23.05 12.35
C VAL A 145 -10.10 -22.66 13.73
N SER A 146 -9.26 -21.62 13.78
CA SER A 146 -8.58 -21.17 15.01
C SER A 146 -9.33 -20.05 15.76
N GLY A 147 -10.62 -19.86 15.47
CA GLY A 147 -11.48 -18.79 16.02
C GLY A 147 -12.36 -19.24 17.17
#